data_AF-A0A7Y3DDI3-F1
#
_entry.id   AF-A0A7Y3DDI3-F1
#
_cell.length_a   1.000
_cell.length_b   1.000
_cell.length_c   1.000
_cell.angle_alpha   90.00
_cell.angle_beta   90.00
_cell.angle_gamma   90.00
#
_symmetry.space_group_name_H-M   'P 1'
#
loop_
_entity.id
_entity.type
_entity.pdbx_description
1 polymer ?
#
loop_
_entity_poly.entity_id
_entity_poly.type
_entity_poly.pdbx_seq_one_letter_code
_entity_poly.pdbx_strand_id
1 'polypeptide(L)'
;MAGRPQRSAPPVVPRPFFTLAIVYLFVLFFLFVFLLVAPALWEVAQTVPPGPQQEQAAYEAARLASQGRILPALLMAIATLVVGVKYRLLPGLR
;
A
#
# COMPACT_ATOMS: atom_id res chain seq x y z
N MET A 1 54.56 -14.94 -21.59
CA MET A 1 53.55 -13.88 -21.33
C MET A 1 52.40 -14.51 -20.56
N ALA A 2 52.35 -14.31 -19.24
CA ALA A 2 51.34 -14.94 -18.38
C ALA A 2 50.08 -14.06 -18.32
N GLY A 3 48.95 -14.59 -18.80
CA GLY A 3 47.64 -13.94 -18.71
C GLY A 3 47.20 -13.85 -17.24
N ARG A 4 46.86 -12.65 -16.77
CA ARG A 4 46.28 -12.46 -15.44
C ARG A 4 44.84 -13.00 -15.44
N PRO A 5 44.45 -13.81 -14.45
CA PRO A 5 43.06 -14.25 -14.32
C PRO A 5 42.17 -13.04 -14.01
N GLN A 6 41.30 -12.72 -14.97
CA GLN A 6 40.29 -11.68 -14.85
C GLN A 6 39.27 -12.15 -13.79
N ARG A 7 39.35 -11.59 -12.57
CA ARG A 7 38.35 -11.84 -11.52
C ARG A 7 37.00 -11.32 -12.01
N SER A 8 36.11 -12.24 -12.38
CA SER A 8 34.71 -11.97 -12.64
C SER A 8 34.11 -11.37 -11.35
N ALA A 9 33.69 -10.10 -11.40
CA ALA A 9 32.95 -9.53 -10.28
C ALA A 9 31.67 -10.35 -10.06
N PRO A 10 31.27 -10.63 -8.81
CA PRO A 10 30.03 -11.34 -8.56
C PRO A 10 28.85 -10.54 -9.14
N PRO A 11 27.84 -11.21 -9.71
CA PRO A 11 26.66 -10.53 -10.23
C PRO A 11 25.99 -9.75 -9.10
N VAL A 12 25.67 -8.47 -9.36
CA VAL A 12 24.85 -7.65 -8.47
C VAL A 12 23.44 -8.25 -8.51
N VAL A 13 23.16 -9.20 -7.64
CA VAL A 13 21.80 -9.73 -7.46
C VAL A 13 21.00 -8.59 -6.81
N PRO A 14 20.00 -8.00 -7.49
CA PRO A 14 19.16 -6.98 -6.87
C PRO A 14 18.48 -7.62 -5.67
N ARG A 15 18.83 -7.14 -4.47
CA ARG A 15 18.20 -7.62 -3.24
C ARG A 15 16.72 -7.25 -3.32
N PRO A 16 15.78 -8.19 -3.11
CA PRO A 16 14.34 -7.97 -3.28
C PRO A 16 13.73 -6.97 -2.28
N PHE A 17 14.57 -6.35 -1.43
CA PHE A 17 14.19 -5.40 -0.39
C PHE A 17 13.33 -4.24 -0.92
N PHE A 18 13.75 -3.63 -2.03
CA PHE A 18 13.03 -2.47 -2.59
C PHE A 18 11.63 -2.86 -3.08
N THR A 19 11.53 -3.97 -3.82
CA THR A 19 10.24 -4.51 -4.29
C THR A 19 9.33 -4.86 -3.12
N LEU A 20 9.87 -5.49 -2.07
CA LEU A 20 9.11 -5.82 -0.87
C LEU A 20 8.57 -4.57 -0.15
N ALA A 21 9.39 -3.51 -0.05
CA ALA A 21 8.99 -2.25 0.56
C ALA A 21 7.85 -1.57 -0.22
N ILE A 22 7.91 -1.59 -1.55
CA ILE A 22 6.81 -1.09 -2.41
C ILE A 22 5.53 -1.89 -2.17
N VAL A 23 5.63 -3.23 -2.13
CA VAL A 23 4.46 -4.09 -1.88
C VAL A 23 3.84 -3.76 -0.52
N TYR A 24 4.64 -3.67 0.54
CA TYR A 24 4.12 -3.29 1.86
C TYR A 24 3.52 -1.89 1.87
N LEU A 25 4.14 -0.92 1.22
CA LEU A 25 3.59 0.43 1.10
C LEU A 25 2.22 0.40 0.42
N PHE A 26 2.11 -0.34 -0.68
CA PHE A 26 0.86 -0.47 -1.42
C PHE A 26 -0.22 -1.14 -0.58
N VAL A 27 0.09 -2.25 0.10
CA VAL A 27 -0.84 -2.94 0.99
C VAL A 27 -1.31 -2.03 2.12
N LEU A 28 -0.39 -1.33 2.80
CA LEU A 28 -0.73 -0.40 3.87
C LEU A 28 -1.59 0.76 3.36
N PHE A 29 -1.22 1.34 2.22
CA PHE A 29 -1.99 2.43 1.62
C PHE A 29 -3.41 1.99 1.28
N PHE A 30 -3.58 0.83 0.63
CA PHE A 30 -4.90 0.29 0.34
C PHE A 30 -5.69 -0.01 1.61
N LEU A 31 -5.04 -0.53 2.66
CA LEU A 31 -5.68 -0.76 3.96
C LEU A 31 -6.19 0.55 4.57
N PHE A 32 -5.39 1.62 4.56
CA PHE A 32 -5.79 2.93 5.08
C PHE A 32 -6.92 3.55 4.25
N VAL A 33 -6.85 3.48 2.92
CA VAL A 33 -7.92 3.96 2.04
C VAL A 33 -9.20 3.16 2.25
N PHE A 34 -9.09 1.84 2.39
CA PHE A 34 -10.23 0.97 2.69
C PHE A 34 -10.87 1.33 4.02
N LEU A 35 -10.09 1.45 5.10
CA LEU A 35 -10.58 1.87 6.43
C LEU A 35 -11.28 3.23 6.38
N LEU A 36 -10.82 4.12 5.51
CA LEU A 36 -11.37 5.46 5.36
C LEU A 36 -12.73 5.47 4.65
N VAL A 37 -12.92 4.59 3.68
CA VAL A 37 -14.14 4.51 2.85
C VAL A 37 -15.15 3.48 3.40
N ALA A 38 -14.68 2.45 4.11
CA ALA A 38 -15.49 1.38 4.70
C ALA A 38 -16.72 1.86 5.49
N PRO A 39 -16.64 2.84 6.41
CA PRO A 39 -17.83 3.28 7.15
C PRO A 39 -18.89 3.91 6.23
N ALA A 40 -18.47 4.65 5.20
CA ALA A 40 -19.39 5.26 4.24
C ALA A 40 -20.07 4.19 3.37
N LEU A 41 -19.32 3.16 2.95
CA LEU A 41 -19.90 2.02 2.23
C LEU A 41 -20.86 1.20 3.09
N TRP A 42 -20.54 1.06 4.38
CA TRP A 42 -21.40 0.38 5.35
C TRP A 42 -22.73 1.12 5.53
N GLU A 43 -22.71 2.45 5.61
CA GLU A 43 -23.92 3.27 5.67
C GLU A 43 -24.77 3.12 4.41
N VAL A 44 -24.16 3.14 3.22
CA VAL A 44 -24.87 2.89 1.95
C VAL A 44 -25.49 1.49 1.93
N ALA A 45 -24.78 0.48 2.43
CA ALA A 45 -25.29 -0.89 2.50
C ALA A 45 -26.51 -1.04 3.42
N GLN A 46 -26.64 -0.19 4.45
CA GLN A 46 -27.78 -0.20 5.36
C GLN A 46 -28.96 0.66 4.90
N THR A 47 -28.68 1.75 4.19
CA THR A 47 -29.69 2.78 3.86
C THR A 47 -30.25 2.67 2.45
N VAL A 48 -29.48 2.11 1.51
CA VAL A 48 -29.85 2.02 0.10
C VAL A 48 -30.22 0.57 -0.23
N PRO A 49 -31.44 0.31 -0.74
CA PRO A 49 -31.84 -1.03 -1.13
C PRO A 49 -30.96 -1.55 -2.28
N PRO A 50 -30.74 -2.88 -2.35
CA PRO A 50 -29.89 -3.48 -3.37
C PRO A 50 -30.45 -3.24 -4.78
N GLY A 51 -29.58 -2.73 -5.66
CA GLY A 51 -29.92 -2.38 -7.04
C GLY A 51 -28.89 -1.44 -7.67
N PRO A 52 -29.07 -1.03 -8.94
CA PRO A 52 -28.11 -0.17 -9.65
C PRO A 52 -27.89 1.20 -8.98
N GLN A 53 -28.87 1.67 -8.21
CA GLN A 53 -28.76 2.90 -7.42
C GLN A 53 -27.79 2.76 -6.24
N GLN A 54 -27.62 1.55 -5.71
CA GLN A 54 -26.68 1.25 -4.63
C GLN A 54 -25.23 1.42 -5.09
N GLU A 55 -24.90 0.96 -6.30
CA GLU A 55 -23.54 1.10 -6.85
C GLU A 55 -23.16 2.58 -7.05
N GLN A 56 -24.11 3.39 -7.54
CA GLN A 56 -23.91 4.83 -7.70
C GLN A 56 -23.72 5.53 -6.34
N ALA A 57 -24.60 5.22 -5.38
CA ALA A 57 -24.50 5.77 -4.03
C ALA A 57 -23.18 5.35 -3.34
N ALA A 58 -22.74 4.11 -3.52
CA ALA A 58 -21.48 3.62 -2.98
C ALA A 58 -20.27 4.35 -3.58
N TYR A 59 -20.29 4.59 -4.90
CA TYR A 59 -19.23 5.33 -5.59
C TYR A 59 -19.16 6.79 -5.13
N GLU A 60 -20.30 7.47 -5.02
CA GLU A 60 -20.37 8.85 -4.53
C GLU A 60 -19.93 8.97 -3.07
N ALA A 61 -20.41 8.06 -2.21
CA ALA A 61 -20.01 8.00 -0.81
C ALA A 61 -18.50 7.77 -0.66
N ALA A 62 -17.93 6.85 -1.45
CA ALA A 62 -16.49 6.60 -1.46
C ALA A 62 -15.69 7.82 -1.95
N ARG A 63 -16.16 8.49 -3.00
CA ARG A 63 -15.53 9.69 -3.54
C ARG A 63 -15.54 10.83 -2.52
N LEU A 64 -16.67 11.07 -1.87
CA LEU A 64 -16.80 12.10 -0.84
C LEU A 64 -15.97 11.78 0.40
N ALA A 65 -16.01 10.53 0.86
CA ALA A 65 -15.22 10.08 2.02
C ALA A 65 -13.72 10.25 1.77
N SER A 66 -13.26 9.97 0.55
CA SER A 66 -11.85 10.06 0.16
C SER A 66 -11.37 11.47 -0.22
N GLN A 67 -12.29 12.41 -0.52
CA GLN A 67 -11.93 13.75 -0.99
C GLN A 67 -11.04 14.49 0.02
N GLY A 68 -9.83 14.86 -0.41
CA GLY A 68 -8.84 15.54 0.44
C GLY A 68 -8.15 14.66 1.49
N ARG A 69 -8.56 13.38 1.65
CA ARG A 69 -8.00 12.47 2.66
C ARG A 69 -7.08 11.38 2.09
N ILE A 70 -6.94 11.30 0.78
CA ILE A 70 -6.01 10.36 0.12
C ILE A 70 -4.55 10.65 0.49
N LEU A 71 -4.15 11.93 0.49
CA LEU A 71 -2.79 12.33 0.83
C LEU A 71 -2.43 11.97 2.29
N PRO A 72 -3.24 12.30 3.31
CA PRO A 72 -2.95 11.84 4.67
C PRO A 72 -2.97 10.32 4.82
N ALA A 73 -3.83 9.58 4.09
CA ALA A 73 -3.78 8.11 4.08
C ALA A 73 -2.44 7.57 3.55
N LEU A 74 -1.87 8.20 2.50
CA LEU A 74 -0.54 7.88 2.00
C LEU A 74 0.55 8.18 3.03
N LEU A 75 0.49 9.34 3.69
CA LEU A 75 1.45 9.71 4.73
C LEU A 75 1.41 8.73 5.91
N MET A 76 0.22 8.29 6.32
CA MET A 76 0.06 7.26 7.35
C MET A 76 0.65 5.93 6.91
N ALA A 77 0.42 5.50 5.66
CA ALA A 77 1.03 4.29 5.11
C ALA A 77 2.57 4.33 5.15
N ILE A 78 3.16 5.46 4.75
CA ILE A 78 4.61 5.68 4.81
C ILE A 78 5.09 5.66 6.26
N ALA A 79 4.42 6.36 7.17
CA ALA A 79 4.77 6.39 8.58
C ALA A 79 4.74 4.99 9.20
N THR A 80 3.69 4.21 8.93
CA THR A 80 3.56 2.82 9.39
C THR A 80 4.65 1.93 8.80
N LEU A 81 4.99 2.08 7.52
CA LEU A 81 6.09 1.35 6.90
C LEU A 81 7.42 1.65 7.58
N VAL A 82 7.75 2.94 7.79
CA VAL A 82 8.99 3.38 8.44
C VAL A 82 9.08 2.84 9.87
N VAL A 83 7.99 2.90 10.63
CA VAL A 83 7.89 2.32 11.97
C VAL A 83 8.11 0.80 11.90
N GLY A 84 7.43 0.10 11.00
CA GLY A 84 7.56 -1.34 10.82
C GLY A 84 8.98 -1.80 10.48
N VAL A 85 9.71 -1.02 9.67
CA VAL A 85 11.13 -1.25 9.37
C VAL A 85 12.00 -0.99 10.60
N LYS A 86 11.81 0.16 11.28
CA LYS A 86 12.59 0.55 12.46
C LYS A 86 12.50 -0.49 13.59
N TYR A 87 11.32 -1.04 13.83
CA TYR A 87 11.09 -2.07 14.86
C TYR A 87 11.26 -3.51 14.35
N ARG A 88 11.71 -3.70 13.10
CA ARG A 88 11.91 -5.02 12.48
C ARG A 88 10.64 -5.90 12.50
N LEU A 89 9.46 -5.28 12.47
CA LEU A 89 8.16 -5.95 12.42
C LEU A 89 7.84 -6.50 11.03
N LEU A 90 8.47 -5.97 9.98
CA LEU A 90 8.24 -6.38 8.59
C LEU A 90 9.26 -7.48 8.20
N PRO A 91 8.84 -8.76 8.14
CA PRO A 91 9.73 -9.83 7.70
C PRO A 91 10.15 -9.62 6.24
N GLY A 92 11.42 -9.89 5.95
CA GLY A 92 12.00 -9.69 4.62
C GLY A 92 12.58 -8.29 4.35
N LEU A 93 12.37 -7.31 5.24
CA LEU A 93 12.99 -5.97 5.19
C LEU A 93 14.12 -5.82 6.24
N ARG A 94 14.94 -6.85 6.43
CA ARG A 94 16.08 -6.86 7.37
C ARG A 94 17.39 -6.49 6.70
#